data_AF-A0A973BUE5-F1
#
_entry.id   AF-A0A973BUE5-F1
#
_cell.length_a   1.000
_cell.length_b   1.000
_cell.length_c   1.000
_cell.angle_alpha   90.00
_cell.angle_beta   90.00
_cell.angle_gamma   90.00
#
_symmetry.space_group_name_H-M   'P 1'
#
loop_
_entity.id
_entity.type
_entity.pdbx_description
1 polymer ?
#
loop_
_entity_poly.entity_id
_entity_poly.type
_entity_poly.pdbx_seq_one_letter_code
_entity_poly.pdbx_strand_id
1 'polypeptide(L)'
;MTNEPCALDGYVQHYAWGDPTFIPEFLGITADGQPWAELWLGTHPSGPTRLDGRPLADQIGELPYLLKVLAAAEPLSMQAHPTTAQAIDGFARGIYPDDRAKPELLCALTPFEALCGLRPVDATLELLGHLGAVDLAAAVRNDGLGGTLEALYRGRLDPASTIAACSNSDRVEAVWARRLNEMYPGQVSIAVTLLLNHVHLEPGQAIHLTAGNLHAYLRGAGVELMGASDNVVRGGLTAKHVDVDELLHIMDREPLPEPVMLDAAAIGRYPLPEVGVTLTRVGPNDEHLSQGNEIAVCLDGTTWFVPSGGTYRRAAESYVVV
;
A
#
# COMPACT_ATOMS: atom_id res chain seq x y z
N MET A 1 6.69 -21.33 26.16
CA MET A 1 5.35 -21.34 25.53
C MET A 1 5.22 -22.67 24.82
N THR A 2 4.02 -23.24 24.73
CA THR A 2 3.79 -24.41 23.86
C THR A 2 4.10 -24.02 22.41
N ASN A 3 4.54 -24.96 21.58
CA ASN A 3 4.73 -24.72 20.14
C ASN A 3 3.39 -24.76 19.37
N GLU A 4 2.27 -24.52 20.06
CA GLU A 4 0.95 -24.57 19.46
C GLU A 4 0.55 -23.17 18.97
N PRO A 5 -0.08 -23.04 17.80
CA PRO A 5 -0.61 -21.76 17.35
C PRO A 5 -1.66 -21.20 18.32
N CYS A 6 -1.55 -19.91 18.65
CA CYS A 6 -2.46 -19.22 19.56
C CYS A 6 -3.27 -18.16 18.82
N ALA A 7 -4.54 -17.96 19.21
CA ALA A 7 -5.38 -16.92 18.61
C ALA A 7 -4.86 -15.52 18.97
N LEU A 8 -4.97 -14.59 18.03
CA LEU A 8 -4.64 -13.18 18.22
C LEU A 8 -5.92 -12.33 18.22
N ASP A 9 -5.92 -11.30 19.05
CA ASP A 9 -6.88 -10.20 18.97
C ASP A 9 -6.19 -9.03 18.27
N GLY A 10 -6.53 -8.83 16.99
CA GLY A 10 -6.02 -7.70 16.20
C GLY A 10 -6.57 -6.35 16.65
N TYR A 11 -5.90 -5.27 16.25
CA TYR A 11 -6.33 -3.90 16.56
C TYR A 11 -6.97 -3.25 15.34
N VAL A 12 -8.16 -2.68 15.48
CA VAL A 12 -8.89 -2.08 14.34
C VAL A 12 -8.68 -0.56 14.32
N GLN A 13 -8.31 -0.03 13.15
CA GLN A 13 -8.29 1.40 12.87
C GLN A 13 -9.57 1.81 12.13
N HIS A 14 -10.24 2.84 12.63
CA HIS A 14 -11.49 3.36 12.10
C HIS A 14 -11.29 4.67 11.32
N TYR A 15 -10.35 4.69 10.38
CA TYR A 15 -10.12 5.86 9.53
C TYR A 15 -11.31 6.10 8.60
N ALA A 16 -11.61 7.37 8.32
CA ALA A 16 -12.80 7.77 7.58
C ALA A 16 -12.95 7.16 6.17
N TRP A 17 -11.84 6.77 5.54
CA TRP A 17 -11.81 6.14 4.21
C TRP A 17 -12.18 4.64 4.22
N GLY A 18 -12.28 4.04 5.40
CA GLY A 18 -12.45 2.59 5.58
C GLY A 18 -13.80 2.07 5.10
N ASP A 19 -13.80 0.87 4.53
CA ASP A 19 -15.03 0.18 4.17
C ASP A 19 -15.80 -0.24 5.43
N PRO A 20 -17.10 0.11 5.56
CA PRO A 20 -17.85 -0.18 6.79
C PRO A 20 -18.34 -1.63 6.89
N THR A 21 -18.08 -2.47 5.87
CA THR A 21 -18.64 -3.82 5.75
C THR A 21 -17.58 -4.91 5.66
N PHE A 22 -16.49 -4.69 4.91
CA PHE A 22 -15.54 -5.75 4.59
C PHE A 22 -14.88 -6.37 5.82
N ILE A 23 -14.22 -5.58 6.68
CA ILE A 23 -13.52 -6.13 7.86
C ILE A 23 -14.51 -6.73 8.88
N PRO A 24 -15.67 -6.11 9.18
CA PRO A 24 -16.71 -6.75 9.99
C PRO A 24 -17.12 -8.13 9.47
N GLU A 25 -17.47 -8.23 8.19
CA GLU A 25 -17.86 -9.50 7.57
C GLU A 25 -16.71 -10.51 7.57
N PHE A 26 -15.49 -10.04 7.27
CA PHE A 26 -14.28 -10.84 7.32
C PHE A 26 -14.07 -11.48 8.69
N LEU A 27 -14.30 -10.72 9.78
CA LEU A 27 -14.19 -11.18 11.17
C LEU A 27 -15.43 -11.95 11.66
N GLY A 28 -16.44 -12.15 10.81
CA GLY A 28 -17.69 -12.83 11.18
C GLY A 28 -18.56 -12.06 12.17
N ILE A 29 -18.43 -10.73 12.23
CA ILE A 29 -19.23 -9.85 13.08
C ILE A 29 -20.20 -9.00 12.24
N THR A 30 -21.29 -8.54 12.85
CA THR A 30 -22.25 -7.66 12.19
C THR A 30 -21.69 -6.25 12.04
N ALA A 31 -21.70 -5.71 10.82
CA ALA A 31 -21.31 -4.32 10.55
C ALA A 31 -22.15 -3.33 11.38
N ASP A 32 -21.46 -2.40 12.04
CA ASP A 32 -22.05 -1.36 12.89
C ASP A 32 -22.26 -0.03 12.12
N GLY A 33 -21.86 0.02 10.86
CA GLY A 33 -21.94 1.18 9.99
C GLY A 33 -20.83 2.20 10.20
N GLN A 34 -19.90 1.99 11.14
CA GLN A 34 -18.70 2.83 11.23
C GLN A 34 -17.69 2.42 10.15
N PRO A 35 -16.74 3.28 9.75
CA PRO A 35 -15.65 2.90 8.86
C PRO A 35 -14.70 1.88 9.51
N TRP A 36 -14.35 0.80 8.81
CA TRP A 36 -13.30 -0.14 9.23
C TRP A 36 -12.19 -0.13 8.18
N ALA A 37 -11.09 0.56 8.51
CA ALA A 37 -10.05 0.85 7.55
C ALA A 37 -8.98 -0.23 7.52
N GLU A 38 -8.47 -0.60 8.70
CA GLU A 38 -7.35 -1.53 8.83
C GLU A 38 -7.54 -2.41 10.07
N LEU A 39 -7.25 -3.71 9.96
CA LEU A 39 -7.04 -4.62 11.08
C LEU A 39 -5.54 -4.89 11.20
N TRP A 40 -4.93 -4.47 12.30
CA TRP A 40 -3.49 -4.56 12.55
C TRP A 40 -3.12 -5.82 13.33
N LEU A 41 -2.11 -6.51 12.81
CA LEU A 41 -1.53 -7.73 13.36
C LEU A 41 -0.01 -7.58 13.43
N GLY A 42 0.51 -7.41 14.65
CA GLY A 42 1.93 -7.20 14.89
C GLY A 42 2.19 -6.65 16.28
N THR A 43 3.34 -6.00 16.42
CA THR A 43 3.81 -5.46 17.71
C THR A 43 3.89 -3.95 17.71
N HIS A 44 3.14 -3.29 16.81
CA HIS A 44 3.19 -1.84 16.67
C HIS A 44 2.57 -1.14 17.90
N PRO A 45 3.24 -0.16 18.51
CA PRO A 45 2.77 0.46 19.77
C PRO A 45 1.44 1.22 19.62
N SER A 46 1.17 1.82 18.46
CA SER A 46 -0.07 2.58 18.19
C SER A 46 -1.32 1.71 17.96
N GLY A 47 -1.16 0.39 17.84
CA GLY A 47 -2.25 -0.55 17.60
C GLY A 47 -1.86 -1.96 18.06
N PRO A 48 -1.77 -2.19 19.38
CA PRO A 48 -1.18 -3.42 19.91
C PRO A 48 -2.11 -4.62 19.72
N THR A 49 -1.68 -5.58 18.91
CA THR A 49 -2.28 -6.92 18.87
C THR A 49 -2.10 -7.60 20.22
N ARG A 50 -3.10 -8.37 20.66
CA ARG A 50 -3.07 -9.07 21.95
C ARG A 50 -3.05 -10.59 21.78
N LEU A 51 -2.36 -11.23 22.71
CA LEU A 51 -2.33 -12.68 22.92
C LEU A 51 -2.68 -12.91 24.40
N ASP A 52 -3.73 -13.68 24.66
CA ASP A 52 -4.29 -13.91 26.01
C ASP A 52 -4.55 -12.60 26.76
N GLY A 53 -5.10 -11.60 26.06
CA GLY A 53 -5.44 -10.28 26.62
C GLY A 53 -4.25 -9.35 26.91
N ARG A 54 -3.00 -9.76 26.68
CA ARG A 54 -1.80 -8.92 26.87
C ARG A 54 -1.20 -8.51 25.53
N PRO A 55 -0.55 -7.33 25.41
CA PRO A 55 0.14 -6.94 24.19
C PRO A 55 1.13 -8.02 23.73
N LEU A 56 1.15 -8.29 22.42
CA LEU A 56 2.04 -9.28 21.83
C LEU A 56 3.51 -8.90 22.03
N ALA A 57 3.83 -7.61 21.88
CA ALA A 57 5.18 -7.06 22.06
C ALA A 57 5.78 -7.40 23.44
N ASP A 58 4.98 -7.37 24.50
CA ASP A 58 5.41 -7.67 25.87
C ASP A 58 5.77 -9.16 26.06
N GLN A 59 5.30 -10.03 25.16
CA GLN A 59 5.42 -11.48 25.27
C GLN A 59 6.51 -12.04 24.35
N ILE A 60 6.69 -11.46 23.16
CA ILE A 60 7.61 -11.98 22.14
C ILE A 60 8.67 -10.97 21.67
N GLY A 61 8.64 -9.72 22.15
CA GLY A 61 9.45 -8.63 21.64
C GLY A 61 8.85 -7.98 20.39
N GLU A 62 9.57 -7.03 19.80
CA GLU A 62 9.14 -6.36 18.56
C GLU A 62 9.38 -7.23 17.33
N LEU A 63 8.39 -7.28 16.44
CA LEU A 63 8.51 -7.82 15.09
C LEU A 63 9.01 -6.75 14.12
N PRO A 64 9.79 -7.11 13.09
CA PRO A 64 10.32 -6.16 12.13
C PRO A 64 9.28 -5.71 11.08
N TYR A 65 8.05 -6.23 11.17
CA TYR A 65 6.96 -5.98 10.24
C TYR A 65 5.65 -5.68 10.95
N LEU A 66 4.71 -5.13 10.19
CA LEU A 66 3.29 -5.04 10.54
C LEU A 66 2.48 -5.68 9.40
N LEU A 67 1.61 -6.63 9.76
CA LEU A 67 0.64 -7.23 8.85
C LEU A 67 -0.72 -6.54 9.05
N LYS A 68 -1.43 -6.26 7.97
CA LYS A 68 -2.77 -5.70 8.02
C LYS A 68 -3.72 -6.41 7.08
N VAL A 69 -5.00 -6.42 7.46
CA VAL A 69 -6.09 -6.47 6.48
C VAL A 69 -6.56 -5.03 6.29
N LEU A 70 -6.47 -4.52 5.07
CA LEU A 70 -6.86 -3.17 4.70
C LEU A 70 -8.11 -3.22 3.82
N ALA A 71 -9.06 -2.31 4.04
CA ALA A 71 -10.27 -2.20 3.24
C ALA A 71 -10.58 -0.73 2.89
N ALA A 72 -10.27 -0.34 1.66
CA ALA A 72 -10.45 1.02 1.14
C ALA A 72 -11.81 1.17 0.44
N ALA A 73 -12.72 1.96 1.04
CA ALA A 73 -13.94 2.43 0.38
C ALA A 73 -13.73 3.75 -0.37
N GLU A 74 -12.80 4.58 0.10
CA GLU A 74 -12.37 5.83 -0.53
C GLU A 74 -10.87 5.79 -0.89
N PRO A 75 -10.43 6.57 -1.90
CA PRO A 75 -9.02 6.63 -2.26
C PRO A 75 -8.18 7.25 -1.15
N LEU A 76 -7.06 6.60 -0.83
CA LEU A 76 -6.07 7.07 0.12
C LEU A 76 -5.18 8.16 -0.49
N SER A 77 -4.46 8.88 0.38
CA SER A 77 -3.48 9.86 -0.09
C SER A 77 -2.37 9.19 -0.89
N MET A 78 -1.82 9.91 -1.87
CA MET A 78 -0.61 9.49 -2.58
C MET A 78 0.59 9.59 -1.64
N GLN A 79 1.48 8.60 -1.68
CA GLN A 79 2.60 8.46 -0.76
C GLN A 79 3.86 7.97 -1.48
N ALA A 80 5.00 8.23 -0.85
CA ALA A 80 6.27 7.57 -1.09
C ALA A 80 7.00 7.37 0.25
N HIS A 81 7.87 6.38 0.30
CA HIS A 81 8.64 6.03 1.49
C HIS A 81 10.15 6.20 1.26
N PRO A 82 10.91 6.67 2.25
CA PRO A 82 12.36 6.81 2.12
C PRO A 82 13.07 5.45 2.04
N THR A 83 14.23 5.42 1.39
CA THR A 83 15.22 4.34 1.56
C THR A 83 15.75 4.31 2.99
N THR A 84 16.43 3.23 3.39
CA THR A 84 17.06 3.16 4.73
C THR A 84 18.00 4.33 4.99
N ALA A 85 18.83 4.71 4.01
CA ALA A 85 19.75 5.83 4.16
C ALA A 85 19.02 7.17 4.34
N GLN A 86 17.95 7.40 3.57
CA GLN A 86 17.11 8.59 3.69
C GLN A 86 16.31 8.62 4.99
N ALA A 87 15.83 7.46 5.48
CA ALA A 87 15.11 7.34 6.74
C ALA A 87 16.01 7.74 7.91
N ILE A 88 17.24 7.21 7.96
CA ILE A 88 18.24 7.58 8.97
C ILE A 88 18.56 9.08 8.95
N ASP A 89 18.82 9.63 7.75
CA ASP A 89 19.11 11.06 7.60
C ASP A 89 17.90 11.93 8.01
N GLY A 90 16.71 11.62 7.50
CA GLY A 90 15.50 12.36 7.80
C GLY A 90 15.06 12.26 9.26
N PHE A 91 15.29 11.13 9.94
CA PHE A 91 15.09 10.99 11.38
C PHE A 91 16.05 11.89 12.16
N ALA A 92 17.34 11.90 11.79
CA ALA A 92 18.33 12.79 12.42
C ALA A 92 18.00 14.28 12.21
N ARG A 93 17.36 14.64 11.08
CA ARG A 93 16.86 15.99 10.79
C ARG A 93 15.51 16.30 11.43
N GLY A 94 14.83 15.32 12.04
CA GLY A 94 13.51 15.48 12.68
C GLY A 94 12.31 15.53 11.73
N ILE A 95 12.47 15.07 10.49
CA ILE A 95 11.41 14.97 9.48
C ILE A 95 10.59 13.69 9.66
N TYR A 96 11.26 12.61 10.06
CA TYR A 96 10.67 11.29 10.24
C TYR A 96 10.49 10.92 11.71
N PRO A 97 9.43 10.17 12.07
CA PRO A 97 9.25 9.65 13.42
C PRO A 97 10.21 8.52 13.80
N ASP A 98 10.80 7.81 12.82
CA ASP A 98 11.77 6.75 13.04
C ASP A 98 12.83 6.67 11.91
N ASP A 99 13.90 5.91 12.13
CA ASP A 99 15.04 5.75 11.20
C ASP A 99 14.92 4.54 10.27
N ARG A 100 13.74 3.93 10.18
CA ARG A 100 13.52 2.69 9.44
C ARG A 100 12.93 2.97 8.06
N ALA A 101 13.34 2.18 7.07
CA ALA A 101 12.64 2.15 5.80
C ALA A 101 11.25 1.53 5.99
N LYS A 102 10.33 1.89 5.09
CA LYS A 102 8.97 1.36 5.06
C LYS A 102 8.68 0.71 3.70
N PRO A 103 9.32 -0.43 3.39
CA PRO A 103 8.95 -1.23 2.23
C PRO A 103 7.57 -1.86 2.51
N GLU A 104 6.72 -1.95 1.50
CA GLU A 104 5.37 -2.47 1.65
C GLU A 104 5.00 -3.37 0.47
N LEU A 105 4.17 -4.38 0.69
CA LEU A 105 3.45 -5.07 -0.37
C LEU A 105 1.97 -5.16 -0.02
N LEU A 106 1.14 -5.18 -1.04
CA LEU A 106 -0.30 -5.43 -0.89
C LEU A 106 -0.71 -6.58 -1.80
N CYS A 107 -1.29 -7.61 -1.20
CA CYS A 107 -1.91 -8.74 -1.88
C CYS A 107 -3.44 -8.62 -1.81
N ALA A 108 -4.11 -8.60 -2.95
CA ALA A 108 -5.54 -8.35 -3.04
C ALA A 108 -6.37 -9.52 -2.49
N LEU A 109 -7.43 -9.21 -1.72
CA LEU A 109 -8.46 -10.16 -1.27
C LEU A 109 -9.76 -10.01 -2.07
N THR A 110 -10.02 -8.82 -2.58
CA THR A 110 -11.08 -8.50 -3.54
C THR A 110 -10.43 -7.92 -4.80
N PRO A 111 -11.16 -7.70 -5.91
CA PRO A 111 -10.68 -6.78 -6.94
C PRO A 111 -10.21 -5.46 -6.28
N PHE A 112 -8.97 -5.06 -6.57
CA PHE A 112 -8.30 -3.94 -5.91
C PHE A 112 -7.70 -3.00 -6.95
N GLU A 113 -7.94 -1.70 -6.80
CA GLU A 113 -7.40 -0.67 -7.68
C GLU A 113 -6.38 0.19 -6.95
N ALA A 114 -5.22 0.40 -7.58
CA ALA A 114 -4.12 1.18 -7.03
C ALA A 114 -3.41 2.00 -8.12
N LEU A 115 -2.69 3.03 -7.69
CA LEU A 115 -1.62 3.66 -8.43
C LEU A 115 -0.29 3.12 -7.89
N CYS A 116 0.65 2.72 -8.75
CA CYS A 116 1.92 2.13 -8.32
C CYS A 116 3.06 2.43 -9.30
N GLY A 117 3.99 3.29 -8.89
CA GLY A 117 5.17 3.63 -9.67
C GLY A 117 4.87 4.36 -10.98
N LEU A 118 5.93 4.87 -11.60
CA LEU A 118 5.83 5.60 -12.86
C LEU A 118 5.57 4.63 -14.02
N ARG A 119 4.63 5.00 -14.90
CA ARG A 119 4.33 4.24 -16.10
C ARG A 119 5.45 4.41 -17.14
N PRO A 120 5.77 3.38 -17.95
CA PRO A 120 6.70 3.54 -19.07
C PRO A 120 6.38 4.75 -19.96
N VAL A 121 7.43 5.44 -20.43
CA VAL A 121 7.31 6.71 -21.16
C VAL A 121 6.39 6.56 -22.37
N ASP A 122 6.57 5.52 -23.18
CA ASP A 122 5.78 5.32 -24.40
C ASP A 122 4.29 5.11 -24.09
N ALA A 123 3.98 4.27 -23.09
CA ALA A 123 2.61 4.04 -22.64
C ALA A 123 1.98 5.31 -22.01
N THR A 124 2.79 6.14 -21.35
CA THR A 124 2.37 7.45 -20.83
C THR A 124 2.02 8.39 -21.98
N LEU A 125 2.90 8.54 -22.97
CA LEU A 125 2.66 9.40 -24.14
C LEU A 125 1.45 8.93 -24.96
N GLU A 126 1.25 7.62 -25.07
CA GLU A 126 0.06 7.05 -25.70
C GLU A 126 -1.21 7.43 -24.94
N LEU A 127 -1.26 7.24 -23.61
CA LEU A 127 -2.40 7.64 -22.79
C LEU A 127 -2.69 9.14 -22.95
N LEU A 128 -1.67 9.98 -22.76
CA LEU A 128 -1.83 11.43 -22.83
C LEU A 128 -2.27 11.89 -24.22
N GLY A 129 -1.82 11.20 -25.29
CA GLY A 129 -2.28 11.42 -26.66
C GLY A 129 -3.78 11.12 -26.82
N HIS A 130 -4.25 9.99 -26.30
CA HIS A 130 -5.67 9.62 -26.34
C HIS A 130 -6.55 10.59 -25.55
N LEU A 131 -6.05 11.12 -24.44
CA LEU A 131 -6.77 12.10 -23.62
C LEU A 131 -6.73 13.51 -24.22
N GLY A 132 -5.78 13.81 -25.10
CA GLY A 132 -5.54 15.17 -25.58
C GLY A 132 -4.84 16.07 -24.54
N ALA A 133 -4.11 15.48 -23.58
CA ALA A 133 -3.33 16.19 -22.58
C ALA A 133 -1.99 16.70 -23.17
N VAL A 134 -2.08 17.64 -24.11
CA VAL A 134 -0.97 18.07 -24.98
C VAL A 134 0.21 18.64 -24.18
N ASP A 135 -0.05 19.50 -23.20
CA ASP A 135 1.00 20.18 -22.43
C ASP A 135 1.79 19.18 -21.58
N LEU A 136 1.10 18.25 -20.91
CA LEU A 136 1.76 17.20 -20.13
C LEU A 136 2.54 16.24 -21.03
N ALA A 137 1.99 15.85 -22.19
CA ALA A 137 2.70 15.03 -23.16
C ALA A 137 3.96 15.74 -23.70
N ALA A 138 3.90 17.06 -23.91
CA ALA A 138 5.05 17.85 -24.33
C ALA A 138 6.14 17.89 -23.25
N ALA A 139 5.77 18.09 -21.99
CA ALA A 139 6.70 18.04 -20.85
C ALA A 139 7.39 16.68 -20.75
N VAL A 140 6.63 15.57 -20.86
CA VAL A 140 7.21 14.22 -20.82
C VAL A 140 8.21 13.99 -21.95
N ARG A 141 7.95 14.47 -23.17
CA ARG A 141 8.89 14.33 -24.30
C ARG A 141 10.17 15.14 -24.12
N ASN A 142 10.07 16.34 -23.54
CA ASN A 142 11.19 17.27 -23.43
C ASN A 142 12.06 16.98 -22.21
N ASP A 143 11.42 16.70 -21.07
CA ASP A 143 12.06 16.68 -19.75
C ASP A 143 12.04 15.29 -19.09
N GLY A 144 11.41 14.30 -19.73
CA GLY A 144 11.16 12.97 -19.16
C GLY A 144 10.15 13.01 -18.00
N LEU A 145 9.88 11.85 -17.42
CA LEU A 145 8.93 11.73 -16.30
C LEU A 145 9.41 12.49 -15.05
N GLY A 146 10.67 12.30 -14.68
CA GLY A 146 11.27 12.97 -13.52
C GLY A 146 11.23 14.49 -13.62
N GLY A 147 11.61 15.07 -14.76
CA GLY A 147 11.55 16.52 -14.99
C GLY A 147 10.12 17.04 -15.01
N THR A 148 9.19 16.28 -15.60
CA THR A 148 7.75 16.62 -15.62
C THR A 148 7.14 16.64 -14.21
N LEU A 149 7.42 15.64 -13.38
CA LEU A 149 6.96 15.61 -11.98
C LEU A 149 7.50 16.80 -11.19
N GLU A 150 8.79 17.09 -11.35
CA GLU A 150 9.41 18.25 -10.72
C GLU A 150 8.78 19.56 -11.20
N ALA A 151 8.44 19.68 -12.49
CA ALA A 151 7.75 20.85 -13.01
C ALA A 151 6.34 21.00 -12.43
N LEU A 152 5.57 19.91 -12.31
CA LEU A 152 4.25 19.91 -11.68
C LEU A 152 4.33 20.33 -10.20
N TYR A 153 5.13 19.64 -9.39
CA TYR A 153 5.20 19.93 -7.95
C TYR A 153 5.80 21.30 -7.62
N ARG A 154 6.68 21.83 -8.48
CA ARG A 154 7.23 23.20 -8.34
C ARG A 154 6.34 24.29 -8.94
N GLY A 155 5.18 23.93 -9.51
CA GLY A 155 4.26 24.88 -10.13
C GLY A 155 4.78 25.52 -11.43
N ARG A 156 5.76 24.88 -12.09
CA ARG A 156 6.25 25.28 -13.43
C ARG A 156 5.38 24.72 -14.56
N LEU A 157 4.58 23.68 -14.28
CA LEU A 157 3.58 23.12 -15.17
C LEU A 157 2.21 23.15 -14.50
N ASP A 158 1.23 23.80 -15.12
CA ASP A 158 -0.14 23.91 -14.62
C ASP A 158 -0.93 22.63 -14.94
N PRO A 159 -1.53 21.95 -13.95
CA PRO A 159 -2.33 20.74 -14.20
C PRO A 159 -3.68 21.02 -14.86
N ALA A 160 -4.17 22.28 -14.91
CA ALA A 160 -5.54 22.59 -15.31
C ALA A 160 -5.92 22.07 -16.70
N SER A 161 -5.07 22.26 -17.72
CA SER A 161 -5.35 21.79 -19.08
C SER A 161 -5.39 20.26 -19.16
N THR A 162 -4.55 19.59 -18.37
CA THR A 162 -4.52 18.12 -18.28
C THR A 162 -5.76 17.58 -17.59
N ILE A 163 -6.17 18.19 -16.47
CA ILE A 163 -7.40 17.80 -15.75
C ILE A 163 -8.62 17.99 -16.66
N ALA A 164 -8.69 19.10 -17.39
CA ALA A 164 -9.76 19.37 -18.35
C ALA A 164 -9.80 18.35 -19.50
N ALA A 165 -8.63 17.87 -19.96
CA ALA A 165 -8.54 16.84 -21.00
C ALA A 165 -9.22 15.52 -20.56
N CYS A 166 -9.26 15.24 -19.25
CA CYS A 166 -9.95 14.07 -18.72
C CYS A 166 -11.48 14.16 -18.79
N SER A 167 -12.10 15.34 -19.01
CA SER A 167 -13.56 15.53 -18.84
C SER A 167 -14.43 14.64 -19.74
N ASN A 168 -13.96 14.28 -20.93
CA ASN A 168 -14.76 13.58 -21.95
C ASN A 168 -14.29 12.15 -22.28
N SER A 169 -13.39 11.57 -21.46
CA SER A 169 -12.85 10.24 -21.70
C SER A 169 -13.46 9.20 -20.74
N ASP A 170 -13.77 8.02 -21.26
CA ASP A 170 -14.22 6.85 -20.51
C ASP A 170 -13.08 5.95 -20.02
N ARG A 171 -11.82 6.27 -20.38
CA ARG A 171 -10.65 5.56 -19.88
C ARG A 171 -10.60 5.62 -18.36
N VAL A 172 -10.24 4.51 -17.74
CA VAL A 172 -10.24 4.35 -16.29
C VAL A 172 -9.37 5.39 -15.60
N GLU A 173 -8.23 5.77 -16.19
CA GLU A 173 -7.36 6.83 -15.64
C GLU A 173 -8.04 8.19 -15.63
N ALA A 174 -8.80 8.52 -16.67
CA ALA A 174 -9.56 9.77 -16.74
C ALA A 174 -10.75 9.78 -15.77
N VAL A 175 -11.42 8.63 -15.61
CA VAL A 175 -12.49 8.46 -14.61
C VAL A 175 -11.95 8.72 -13.20
N TRP A 176 -10.81 8.13 -12.85
CA TRP A 176 -10.17 8.37 -11.56
C TRP A 176 -9.67 9.80 -11.42
N ALA A 177 -9.03 10.37 -12.44
CA ALA A 177 -8.59 11.77 -12.39
C ALA A 177 -9.75 12.74 -12.13
N ARG A 178 -10.92 12.52 -12.75
CA ARG A 178 -12.13 13.33 -12.48
C ARG A 178 -12.63 13.16 -11.06
N ARG A 179 -12.79 11.92 -10.57
CA ARG A 179 -13.24 11.64 -9.20
C ARG A 179 -12.30 12.23 -8.17
N LEU A 180 -10.99 12.09 -8.35
CA LEU A 180 -9.97 12.66 -7.48
C LEU A 180 -9.97 14.19 -7.54
N ASN A 181 -10.26 14.79 -8.69
CA ASN A 181 -10.41 16.24 -8.82
C ASN A 181 -11.67 16.78 -8.11
N GLU A 182 -12.75 16.01 -8.02
CA GLU A 182 -13.91 16.38 -7.22
C GLU A 182 -13.56 16.42 -5.72
N MET A 183 -12.74 15.47 -5.26
CA MET A 183 -12.29 15.38 -3.86
C MET A 183 -11.20 16.39 -3.51
N TYR A 184 -10.28 16.65 -4.44
CA TYR A 184 -9.08 17.48 -4.25
C TYR A 184 -8.90 18.51 -5.37
N PRO A 185 -9.82 19.47 -5.58
CA PRO A 185 -9.88 20.30 -6.77
C PRO A 185 -8.58 20.99 -7.14
N GLY A 186 -8.11 20.77 -8.36
CA GLY A 186 -6.95 21.45 -8.96
C GLY A 186 -5.59 21.05 -8.38
N GLN A 187 -5.49 20.03 -7.51
CA GLN A 187 -4.19 19.58 -7.03
C GLN A 187 -3.32 19.00 -8.16
N VAL A 188 -2.02 19.33 -8.12
CA VAL A 188 -1.02 18.83 -9.08
C VAL A 188 -0.98 17.30 -9.13
N SER A 189 -1.27 16.63 -8.00
CA SER A 189 -1.29 15.18 -7.89
C SER A 189 -2.31 14.50 -8.81
N ILE A 190 -3.34 15.21 -9.28
CA ILE A 190 -4.30 14.68 -10.24
C ILE A 190 -3.67 14.50 -11.62
N ALA A 191 -2.84 15.45 -12.07
CA ALA A 191 -2.07 15.27 -13.29
C ALA A 191 -1.01 14.18 -13.11
N VAL A 192 -0.41 14.08 -11.91
CA VAL A 192 0.55 13.03 -11.56
C VAL A 192 -0.07 11.62 -11.67
N THR A 193 -1.35 11.42 -11.36
CA THR A 193 -1.97 10.08 -11.50
C THR A 193 -1.94 9.55 -12.92
N LEU A 194 -1.89 10.42 -13.95
CA LEU A 194 -1.79 10.03 -15.35
C LEU A 194 -0.36 9.61 -15.75
N LEU A 195 0.64 9.91 -14.91
CA LEU A 195 2.02 9.47 -15.08
C LEU A 195 2.32 8.16 -14.35
N LEU A 196 1.41 7.72 -13.46
CA LEU A 196 1.55 6.47 -12.70
C LEU A 196 0.89 5.29 -13.42
N ASN A 197 1.31 4.08 -13.11
CA ASN A 197 0.56 2.89 -13.50
C ASN A 197 -0.77 2.87 -12.73
N HIS A 198 -1.89 2.75 -13.43
CA HIS A 198 -3.15 2.34 -12.83
C HIS A 198 -3.20 0.82 -12.86
N VAL A 199 -3.26 0.21 -11.69
CA VAL A 199 -3.17 -1.24 -11.49
C VAL A 199 -4.52 -1.75 -11.02
N HIS A 200 -5.02 -2.79 -11.68
CA HIS A 200 -6.15 -3.58 -11.23
C HIS A 200 -5.64 -4.97 -10.83
N LEU A 201 -5.83 -5.35 -9.58
CA LEU A 201 -5.45 -6.64 -9.03
C LEU A 201 -6.68 -7.52 -8.86
N GLU A 202 -6.59 -8.73 -9.36
CA GLU A 202 -7.50 -9.83 -8.98
C GLU A 202 -7.08 -10.41 -7.61
N PRO A 203 -8.00 -11.05 -6.87
CA PRO A 203 -7.66 -11.73 -5.62
C PRO A 203 -6.43 -12.65 -5.75
N GLY A 204 -5.48 -12.50 -4.83
CA GLY A 204 -4.20 -13.21 -4.83
C GLY A 204 -3.11 -12.57 -5.70
N GLN A 205 -3.38 -11.53 -6.48
CA GLN A 205 -2.34 -10.73 -7.11
C GLN A 205 -1.80 -9.69 -6.13
N ALA A 206 -0.54 -9.29 -6.30
CA ALA A 206 0.10 -8.35 -5.39
C ALA A 206 0.94 -7.30 -6.12
N ILE A 207 1.19 -6.18 -5.44
CA ILE A 207 2.17 -5.15 -5.82
C ILE A 207 3.21 -5.00 -4.71
N HIS A 208 4.43 -4.63 -5.09
CA HIS A 208 5.52 -4.28 -4.19
C HIS A 208 5.80 -2.77 -4.30
N LEU A 209 5.79 -2.08 -3.16
CA LEU A 209 5.98 -0.64 -3.00
C LEU A 209 7.38 -0.41 -2.44
N THR A 210 8.35 -0.31 -3.35
CA THR A 210 9.75 -0.04 -2.98
C THR A 210 9.94 1.42 -2.54
N ALA A 211 11.07 1.71 -1.91
CA ALA A 211 11.42 3.07 -1.53
C ALA A 211 11.38 4.03 -2.74
N GLY A 212 10.88 5.24 -2.52
CA GLY A 212 10.70 6.28 -3.54
C GLY A 212 9.53 6.05 -4.49
N ASN A 213 8.91 4.86 -4.51
CA ASN A 213 7.77 4.56 -5.36
C ASN A 213 6.57 5.43 -4.97
N LEU A 214 6.07 6.24 -5.91
CA LEU A 214 4.80 6.96 -5.76
C LEU A 214 3.63 6.00 -5.94
N HIS A 215 2.78 5.90 -4.92
CA HIS A 215 1.62 5.01 -4.95
C HIS A 215 0.43 5.56 -4.17
N ALA A 216 -0.75 5.02 -4.46
CA ALA A 216 -1.99 5.32 -3.75
C ALA A 216 -2.97 4.15 -3.91
N TYR A 217 -3.65 3.74 -2.84
CA TYR A 217 -4.75 2.79 -2.95
C TYR A 217 -6.05 3.51 -3.26
N LEU A 218 -6.78 3.05 -4.27
CA LEU A 218 -7.97 3.73 -4.76
C LEU A 218 -9.25 3.09 -4.22
N ARG A 219 -9.31 1.75 -4.22
CA ARG A 219 -10.48 0.98 -3.75
C ARG A 219 -10.15 -0.51 -3.63
N GLY A 220 -10.80 -1.19 -2.68
CA GLY A 220 -10.78 -2.65 -2.54
C GLY A 220 -10.23 -3.08 -1.18
N ALA A 221 -10.15 -4.38 -0.95
CA ALA A 221 -9.55 -4.95 0.25
C ALA A 221 -8.40 -5.91 -0.06
N GLY A 222 -7.41 -5.94 0.83
CA GLY A 222 -6.17 -6.69 0.66
C GLY A 222 -5.45 -6.97 1.98
N VAL A 223 -4.51 -7.90 1.93
CA VAL A 223 -3.50 -8.10 2.96
C VAL A 223 -2.31 -7.21 2.64
N GLU A 224 -2.01 -6.26 3.52
CA GLU A 224 -0.82 -5.42 3.44
C GLU A 224 0.25 -5.95 4.40
N LEU A 225 1.48 -6.09 3.92
CA LEU A 225 2.64 -6.39 4.73
C LEU A 225 3.65 -5.27 4.55
N MET A 226 4.05 -4.64 5.65
CA MET A 226 4.98 -3.52 5.63
C MET A 226 6.08 -3.69 6.68
N GLY A 227 7.24 -3.08 6.43
CA GLY A 227 8.25 -2.88 7.48
C GLY A 227 7.66 -2.07 8.65
N ALA A 228 8.11 -2.36 9.87
CA ALA A 228 7.62 -1.67 11.06
C ALA A 228 8.14 -0.21 11.11
N SER A 229 7.51 0.69 10.36
CA SER A 229 7.85 2.12 10.30
C SER A 229 6.63 2.99 10.02
N ASP A 230 6.64 4.22 10.55
CA ASP A 230 5.61 5.23 10.32
C ASP A 230 6.07 6.32 9.31
N ASN A 231 7.19 6.09 8.60
CA ASN A 231 7.74 7.05 7.65
C ASN A 231 6.91 7.16 6.38
N VAL A 232 6.26 8.32 6.20
CA VAL A 232 5.40 8.62 5.05
C VAL A 232 5.63 10.04 4.56
N VAL A 233 5.99 10.19 3.28
CA VAL A 233 5.97 11.48 2.58
C VAL A 233 4.78 11.50 1.64
N ARG A 234 3.93 12.53 1.75
CA ARG A 234 2.71 12.63 0.93
C ARG A 234 3.03 13.21 -0.44
N GLY A 235 2.46 12.61 -1.48
CA GLY A 235 2.46 13.09 -2.86
C GLY A 235 1.22 13.91 -3.27
N GLY A 236 0.26 14.07 -2.37
CA GLY A 236 -1.02 14.74 -2.66
C GLY A 236 -2.20 13.82 -2.46
N LEU A 237 -3.32 14.09 -3.12
CA LEU A 237 -4.62 13.44 -2.86
C LEU A 237 -4.97 13.54 -1.37
N THR A 238 -4.77 14.72 -0.80
CA THR A 238 -4.90 14.96 0.64
C THR A 238 -5.12 16.44 0.92
N ALA A 239 -5.85 16.74 2.01
CA ALA A 239 -5.96 18.10 2.54
C ALA A 239 -4.77 18.49 3.44
N LYS A 240 -3.89 17.53 3.78
CA LYS A 240 -2.70 17.76 4.62
C LYS A 240 -1.59 18.42 3.81
N HIS A 241 -0.63 19.01 4.51
CA HIS A 241 0.58 19.56 3.89
C HIS A 241 1.37 18.48 3.14
N VAL A 242 1.91 18.87 1.98
CA VAL A 242 2.84 18.09 1.15
C VAL A 242 4.18 18.79 1.20
N ASP A 243 5.19 18.11 1.75
CA ASP A 243 6.57 18.55 1.70
C ASP A 243 7.14 18.22 0.31
N VAL A 244 7.08 19.21 -0.58
CA VAL A 244 7.52 19.05 -1.98
C VAL A 244 9.03 18.83 -2.08
N ASP A 245 9.82 19.44 -1.19
CA ASP A 245 11.27 19.31 -1.21
C ASP A 245 11.66 17.87 -0.86
N GLU A 246 11.11 17.33 0.23
CA GLU A 246 11.40 15.97 0.65
C GLU A 246 10.82 14.93 -0.33
N LEU A 247 9.61 15.17 -0.84
CA LEU A 247 9.01 14.28 -1.84
C LEU A 247 9.91 14.12 -3.07
N LEU A 248 10.36 15.24 -3.66
CA LEU A 248 11.22 15.23 -4.84
C LEU A 248 12.62 14.68 -4.55
N HIS A 249 13.06 14.74 -3.30
CA HIS A 249 14.33 14.18 -2.84
C HIS A 249 14.30 12.66 -2.74
N ILE A 250 13.18 12.07 -2.28
CA ILE A 250 13.07 10.62 -2.08
C ILE A 250 12.48 9.87 -3.28
N MET A 251 11.73 10.55 -4.14
CA MET A 251 10.99 9.93 -5.23
C MET A 251 11.89 9.20 -6.23
N ASP A 252 11.55 7.95 -6.51
CA ASP A 252 12.12 7.19 -7.61
C ASP A 252 11.54 7.70 -8.93
N ARG A 253 12.43 8.04 -9.86
CA ARG A 253 12.09 8.67 -11.15
C ARG A 253 12.15 7.67 -12.31
N GLU A 254 12.55 6.43 -12.02
CA GLU A 254 12.60 5.38 -13.02
C GLU A 254 11.20 4.79 -13.29
N PRO A 255 10.84 4.52 -14.56
CA PRO A 255 9.61 3.81 -14.87
C PRO A 255 9.59 2.39 -14.29
N LEU A 256 8.43 1.99 -13.77
CA LEU A 256 8.13 0.63 -13.33
C LEU A 256 7.29 -0.08 -14.41
N PRO A 257 7.91 -0.90 -15.28
CA PRO A 257 7.19 -1.56 -16.38
C PRO A 257 6.25 -2.67 -15.91
N GLU A 258 6.60 -3.35 -14.81
CA GLU A 258 5.89 -4.52 -14.30
C GLU A 258 5.52 -4.30 -12.82
N PRO A 259 4.43 -3.57 -12.53
CA PRO A 259 4.06 -3.24 -11.16
C PRO A 259 3.47 -4.43 -10.37
N VAL A 260 2.97 -5.45 -11.07
CA VAL A 260 2.30 -6.62 -10.48
C VAL A 260 3.28 -7.78 -10.32
N MET A 261 3.34 -8.35 -9.12
CA MET A 261 4.19 -9.50 -8.78
C MET A 261 3.59 -10.83 -9.31
N LEU A 262 3.50 -10.98 -10.64
CA LEU A 262 2.82 -12.13 -11.26
C LEU A 262 3.47 -13.48 -10.89
N ASP A 263 4.80 -13.57 -10.87
CA ASP A 263 5.51 -14.80 -10.49
C ASP A 263 5.28 -15.17 -9.03
N ALA A 264 5.29 -14.16 -8.14
CA ALA A 264 4.98 -14.33 -6.72
C ALA A 264 3.55 -14.85 -6.51
N ALA A 265 2.59 -14.27 -7.24
CA ALA A 265 1.18 -14.67 -7.19
C ALA A 265 0.96 -16.11 -7.68
N ALA A 266 1.68 -16.52 -8.73
CA ALA A 266 1.59 -17.87 -9.29
C ALA A 266 2.01 -18.96 -8.29
N ILE A 267 2.99 -18.68 -7.43
CA ILE A 267 3.47 -19.63 -6.40
C ILE A 267 2.94 -19.33 -4.99
N GLY A 268 2.20 -18.25 -4.80
CA GLY A 268 1.67 -17.83 -3.49
C GLY A 268 2.75 -17.41 -2.51
N ARG A 269 3.86 -16.82 -2.97
CA ARG A 269 4.95 -16.33 -2.12
C ARG A 269 5.37 -14.93 -2.54
N TYR A 270 5.11 -13.94 -1.68
CA TYR A 270 5.35 -12.52 -1.93
C TYR A 270 6.49 -12.05 -1.01
N PRO A 271 7.75 -12.04 -1.50
CA PRO A 271 8.89 -11.64 -0.69
C PRO A 271 8.88 -10.13 -0.43
N LEU A 272 9.27 -9.74 0.80
CA LEU A 272 9.60 -8.38 1.20
C LEU A 272 11.07 -8.36 1.68
N PRO A 273 12.04 -8.46 0.75
CA PRO A 273 13.43 -8.76 1.06
C PRO A 273 14.11 -7.70 1.94
N GLU A 274 13.65 -6.45 1.88
CA GLU A 274 14.16 -5.33 2.67
C GLU A 274 13.93 -5.53 4.18
N VAL A 275 12.90 -6.30 4.55
CA VAL A 275 12.58 -6.69 5.94
C VAL A 275 13.07 -8.11 6.25
N GLY A 276 13.37 -8.90 5.21
CA GLY A 276 13.80 -10.29 5.35
C GLY A 276 12.65 -11.25 5.65
N VAL A 277 11.42 -10.92 5.23
CA VAL A 277 10.22 -11.75 5.42
C VAL A 277 9.53 -12.06 4.09
N THR A 278 8.65 -13.05 4.08
CA THR A 278 7.82 -13.41 2.92
C THR A 278 6.37 -13.62 3.36
N LEU A 279 5.43 -12.95 2.70
CA LEU A 279 4.02 -13.30 2.82
C LEU A 279 3.76 -14.58 2.01
N THR A 280 3.29 -15.63 2.66
CA THR A 280 3.04 -16.94 2.05
C THR A 280 1.57 -17.27 2.11
N ARG A 281 0.96 -17.59 0.96
CA ARG A 281 -0.39 -18.14 0.88
C ARG A 281 -0.33 -19.64 1.19
N VAL A 282 -1.01 -20.04 2.25
CA VAL A 282 -1.13 -21.44 2.69
C VAL A 282 -2.54 -21.93 2.34
N GLY A 283 -2.62 -23.02 1.59
CA GLY A 283 -3.89 -23.56 1.12
C GLY A 283 -4.73 -24.17 2.24
N PRO A 284 -6.05 -24.34 2.01
CA PRO A 284 -6.94 -25.03 2.93
C PRO A 284 -6.42 -26.42 3.33
N ASN A 285 -6.24 -26.63 4.63
CA ASN A 285 -5.74 -27.85 5.25
C ASN A 285 -4.30 -28.23 4.90
N ASP A 286 -3.53 -27.34 4.27
CA ASP A 286 -2.09 -27.51 4.12
C ASP A 286 -1.40 -27.32 5.48
N GLU A 287 -0.33 -28.08 5.69
CA GLU A 287 0.49 -27.98 6.88
C GLU A 287 1.65 -27.00 6.64
N HIS A 288 1.83 -26.07 7.57
CA HIS A 288 2.93 -25.11 7.59
C HIS A 288 3.74 -25.28 8.87
N LEU A 289 5.05 -25.48 8.74
CA LEU A 289 5.98 -25.54 9.87
C LEU A 289 6.66 -24.18 10.01
N SER A 290 6.39 -23.51 11.12
CA SER A 290 6.94 -22.19 11.39
C SER A 290 8.46 -22.22 11.59
N GLN A 291 9.16 -21.29 10.95
CA GLN A 291 10.61 -21.12 11.04
C GLN A 291 11.00 -20.02 12.03
N GLY A 292 10.03 -19.22 12.50
CA GLY A 292 10.25 -18.06 13.36
C GLY A 292 9.03 -17.71 14.20
N ASN A 293 8.96 -16.47 14.69
CA ASN A 293 7.72 -15.97 15.28
C ASN A 293 6.87 -15.38 14.15
N GLU A 294 5.81 -16.09 13.78
CA GLU A 294 5.04 -15.80 12.58
C GLU A 294 3.62 -15.36 12.96
N ILE A 295 3.02 -14.56 12.09
CA ILE A 295 1.63 -14.13 12.18
C ILE A 295 0.88 -14.67 10.97
N ALA A 296 -0.30 -15.23 11.20
CA ALA A 296 -1.19 -15.71 10.16
C ALA A 296 -2.56 -15.04 10.23
N VAL A 297 -3.12 -14.74 9.06
CA VAL A 297 -4.50 -14.29 8.87
C VAL A 297 -5.23 -15.28 7.97
N CYS A 298 -6.33 -15.86 8.45
CA CYS A 298 -7.17 -16.79 7.71
C CYS A 298 -8.29 -16.07 6.99
N LEU A 299 -8.71 -16.57 5.82
CA LEU A 299 -9.87 -16.05 5.11
C LEU A 299 -11.23 -16.36 5.76
N ASP A 300 -11.24 -17.10 6.87
CA ASP A 300 -12.40 -17.25 7.76
C ASP A 300 -12.46 -16.21 8.89
N GLY A 301 -11.57 -15.21 8.86
CA GLY A 301 -11.52 -14.13 9.84
C GLY A 301 -10.64 -14.40 11.06
N THR A 302 -10.18 -15.64 11.24
CA THR A 302 -9.33 -15.96 12.39
C THR A 302 -7.90 -15.48 12.19
N THR A 303 -7.26 -15.03 13.27
CA THR A 303 -5.87 -14.55 13.25
C THR A 303 -5.05 -15.29 14.30
N TRP A 304 -3.80 -15.59 13.98
CA TRP A 304 -3.00 -16.53 14.75
C TRP A 304 -1.55 -16.08 14.89
N PHE A 305 -1.01 -16.30 16.09
CA PHE A 305 0.41 -16.33 16.34
C PHE A 305 0.90 -17.76 16.21
N VAL A 306 1.95 -17.97 15.41
CA VAL A 306 2.57 -19.28 15.23
C VAL A 306 4.00 -19.22 15.77
N PRO A 307 4.27 -19.77 16.97
CA PRO A 307 5.61 -19.74 17.55
C PRO A 307 6.58 -20.58 16.73
N SER A 308 7.88 -20.27 16.85
CA SER A 308 8.94 -20.99 16.13
C SER A 308 8.90 -22.50 16.41
N GLY A 309 8.95 -23.30 15.33
CA GLY A 309 8.83 -24.74 15.40
C GLY A 309 7.41 -25.25 15.68
N GLY A 310 6.41 -24.37 15.63
CA GLY A 310 4.99 -24.73 15.70
C GLY A 310 4.42 -25.17 14.35
N THR A 311 3.45 -26.08 14.40
CA THR A 311 2.74 -26.56 13.21
C THR A 311 1.40 -25.85 13.07
N TYR A 312 1.21 -25.17 11.95
CA TYR A 312 0.00 -24.45 11.60
C TYR A 312 -0.78 -25.19 10.51
N ARG A 313 -2.09 -25.35 10.71
CA ARG A 313 -3.02 -25.96 9.76
C ARG A 313 -4.43 -25.44 9.99
N ARG A 314 -5.08 -24.88 8.97
CA ARG A 314 -6.44 -24.33 9.06
C ARG A 314 -7.31 -24.82 7.92
N ALA A 315 -8.62 -24.86 8.15
CA ALA A 315 -9.58 -25.31 7.15
C ALA A 315 -9.79 -24.29 6.03
N ALA A 316 -9.53 -23.01 6.31
CA ALA A 316 -9.54 -21.93 5.34
C ALA A 316 -8.13 -21.62 4.81
N GLU A 317 -8.07 -21.02 3.61
CA GLU A 317 -6.84 -20.42 3.10
C GLU A 317 -6.33 -19.34 4.07
N SER A 318 -5.02 -19.20 4.16
CA SER A 318 -4.38 -18.24 5.06
C SER A 318 -3.22 -17.53 4.39
N TYR A 319 -2.91 -16.34 4.87
CA TYR A 319 -1.67 -15.64 4.59
C TYR A 319 -0.81 -15.63 5.85
N VAL A 320 0.41 -16.16 5.75
CA VAL A 320 1.37 -16.32 6.85
C VAL A 320 2.63 -15.52 6.54
N VAL A 321 3.11 -14.73 7.48
CA VAL A 321 4.39 -14.03 7.36
C VAL A 321 5.51 -14.93 7.88
N VAL A 322 6.41 -15.34 6.98
CA VAL A 322 7.53 -16.26 7.23
C VAL A 322 8.85 -15.50 7.22
#